data_AF-A0A1G4IRF5-F1
#
_entry.id   AF-A0A1G4IRF5-F1
#
_cell.length_a   1.000
_cell.length_b   1.000
_cell.length_c   1.000
_cell.angle_alpha   90.00
_cell.angle_beta   90.00
_cell.angle_gamma   90.00
#
_symmetry.space_group_name_H-M   'P 1'
#
loop_
_entity.id
_entity.type
_entity.pdbx_description
1 polymer ?
#
loop_
_entity_poly.entity_id
_entity_poly.type
_entity_poly.pdbx_seq_one_letter_code
_entity_poly.pdbx_strand_id
1 'polypeptide(L)'
;MVGHERRNETFNAVKDWLEGRAESFTTGDPTIFAEYVVQLLGTVPFVDDDREQKELLRIRVVDELKGIVERTLREGPFLEQLWQKVRETSSLQPITVEDSSTILVTNVPRPRLNIRDVREAFEPYGRLALCRADLERRQLLIGFKHSSCAIRCVSAKGPFFGNRFIKVELCREQDACFEGVDLMENENRGQDGMVLTNHASVGQSTAQQERTTAQKLNQQMKNNQEGQLRSKEKLLQGHRSMLQLLAERIGESGDNEDELQQHALEFERIRQSMVSLNILPAEMVKKRIERFLTENPERARLFMTTKRSDKGRAKKRPMVAPFQKSLRRKKR
;
A
#
# COMPACT_ATOMS: atom_id res chain seq x y z
N MET A 1 15.55 -14.67 3.24
CA MET A 1 16.30 -14.09 2.10
C MET A 1 16.31 -15.01 0.88
N VAL A 2 16.38 -16.34 1.04
CA VAL A 2 16.40 -17.32 -0.08
C VAL A 2 15.21 -17.22 -1.06
N GLY A 3 14.04 -16.75 -0.64
CA GLY A 3 12.86 -16.63 -1.51
C GLY A 3 12.93 -15.51 -2.56
N HIS A 4 13.74 -14.46 -2.35
CA HIS A 4 13.83 -13.33 -3.29
C HIS A 4 14.75 -13.63 -4.49
N GLU A 5 15.82 -14.38 -4.29
CA GLU A 5 16.75 -14.74 -5.37
C GLU A 5 16.11 -15.70 -6.38
N ARG A 6 15.48 -16.78 -5.89
CA ARG A 6 14.75 -17.73 -6.75
C ARG A 6 13.63 -17.09 -7.56
N ARG A 7 12.99 -16.06 -7.01
CA ARG A 7 11.95 -15.29 -7.71
C ARG A 7 12.51 -14.52 -8.89
N ASN A 8 13.65 -13.85 -8.71
CA ASN A 8 14.29 -13.10 -9.78
C ASN A 8 14.71 -14.04 -10.91
N GLU A 9 15.15 -15.26 -10.57
CA GLU A 9 15.47 -16.29 -11.56
C GLU A 9 14.24 -16.70 -12.37
N THR A 10 13.09 -16.97 -11.72
CA THR A 10 11.84 -17.29 -12.43
C THR A 10 11.40 -16.16 -13.35
N PHE A 11 11.39 -14.92 -12.86
CA PHE A 11 10.96 -13.78 -13.68
C PHE A 11 11.90 -13.49 -14.84
N ASN A 12 13.22 -13.63 -14.64
CA ASN A 12 14.18 -13.52 -15.72
C ASN A 12 13.98 -14.63 -16.75
N ALA A 13 13.72 -15.88 -16.33
CA ALA A 13 13.45 -16.98 -17.25
C ALA A 13 12.17 -16.78 -18.08
N VAL A 14 11.12 -16.18 -17.49
CA VAL A 14 9.90 -15.83 -18.23
C VAL A 14 10.15 -14.62 -19.13
N LYS A 15 10.92 -13.62 -18.67
CA LYS A 15 11.31 -12.45 -19.46
C LYS A 15 12.08 -12.86 -20.71
N ASP A 16 13.14 -13.66 -20.55
CA ASP A 16 13.98 -14.14 -21.66
C ASP A 16 13.16 -14.97 -22.66
N TRP A 17 12.22 -15.77 -22.16
CA TRP A 17 11.29 -16.53 -23.00
C TRP A 17 10.32 -15.62 -23.79
N LEU A 18 9.83 -14.56 -23.17
CA LEU A 18 8.97 -13.57 -23.82
C LEU A 18 9.75 -12.77 -24.86
N GLU A 19 10.95 -12.29 -24.55
CA GLU A 19 11.79 -11.53 -25.49
C GLU A 19 12.09 -12.34 -26.75
N GLY A 20 12.41 -13.63 -26.61
CA GLY A 20 12.64 -14.54 -27.74
C GLY A 20 11.40 -14.85 -28.59
N ARG A 21 10.19 -14.46 -28.17
CA ARG A 21 8.94 -14.72 -28.90
C ARG A 21 8.08 -13.48 -29.14
N ALA A 22 8.41 -12.34 -28.54
CA ALA A 22 7.58 -11.14 -28.55
C ALA A 22 7.40 -10.55 -29.96
N GLU A 23 8.37 -10.74 -30.87
CA GLU A 23 8.23 -10.37 -32.28
C GLU A 23 7.01 -11.00 -32.96
N SER A 24 6.56 -12.16 -32.46
CA SER A 24 5.36 -12.85 -32.98
C SER A 24 4.05 -12.39 -32.34
N PHE A 25 4.11 -11.61 -31.25
CA PHE A 25 2.95 -11.24 -30.43
C PHE A 25 2.66 -9.75 -30.40
N THR A 26 3.67 -8.88 -30.51
CA THR A 26 3.49 -7.44 -30.43
C THR A 26 4.19 -6.71 -31.58
N THR A 27 3.64 -5.55 -31.96
CA THR A 27 4.27 -4.59 -32.87
C THR A 27 5.17 -3.59 -32.16
N GLY A 28 5.17 -3.59 -30.82
CA GLY A 28 6.00 -2.71 -29.98
C GLY A 28 7.38 -3.30 -29.66
N ASP A 29 8.12 -2.61 -28.79
CA ASP A 29 9.42 -3.09 -28.29
C ASP A 29 9.26 -4.41 -27.51
N PRO A 30 9.87 -5.52 -27.96
CA PRO A 30 9.86 -6.82 -27.30
C PRO A 30 10.23 -6.76 -25.81
N THR A 31 11.21 -5.92 -25.47
CA THR A 31 11.76 -5.78 -24.11
C THR A 31 10.73 -5.19 -23.18
N ILE A 32 10.07 -4.11 -23.61
CA ILE A 32 9.04 -3.40 -22.83
C ILE A 32 7.81 -4.31 -22.65
N PHE A 33 7.44 -5.05 -23.70
CA PHE A 33 6.36 -6.02 -23.61
C PHE A 33 6.68 -7.13 -22.60
N ALA A 34 7.88 -7.71 -22.66
CA ALA A 34 8.29 -8.76 -21.74
C ALA A 34 8.30 -8.28 -20.28
N GLU A 35 8.85 -7.09 -20.03
CA GLU A 35 8.83 -6.46 -18.69
C GLU A 35 7.41 -6.26 -18.18
N TYR A 36 6.51 -5.74 -19.03
CA TYR A 36 5.12 -5.51 -18.66
C TYR A 36 4.38 -6.79 -18.29
N VAL A 37 4.53 -7.86 -19.08
CA VAL A 37 3.88 -9.16 -18.80
C VAL A 37 4.42 -9.78 -17.52
N VAL A 38 5.74 -9.77 -17.31
CA VAL A 38 6.37 -10.29 -16.08
C VAL A 38 5.86 -9.54 -14.84
N GLN A 39 5.71 -8.23 -14.97
CA GLN A 39 5.21 -7.40 -13.88
C GLN A 39 3.73 -7.67 -13.59
N LEU A 40 2.92 -7.86 -14.64
CA LEU A 40 1.53 -8.25 -14.52
C LEU A 40 1.38 -9.61 -13.81
N LEU A 41 2.20 -10.59 -14.17
CA LEU A 41 2.25 -11.90 -13.50
C LEU A 41 2.61 -11.78 -12.01
N GLY A 42 3.47 -10.83 -11.65
CA GLY A 42 3.82 -10.53 -10.26
C GLY A 42 2.66 -10.00 -9.42
N THR A 43 1.63 -9.39 -10.03
CA THR A 43 0.44 -8.88 -9.32
C THR A 43 -0.62 -9.95 -9.05
N VAL A 44 -0.47 -11.15 -9.63
CA VAL A 44 -1.46 -12.22 -9.46
C VAL A 44 -1.00 -13.18 -8.37
N PRO A 45 -1.79 -13.37 -7.30
CA PRO A 45 -1.45 -14.34 -6.27
C PRO A 45 -1.47 -15.74 -6.88
N PHE A 46 -0.32 -16.41 -6.85
CA PHE A 46 -0.17 -17.80 -7.27
C PHE A 46 -0.53 -18.73 -6.10
N VAL A 47 -1.61 -19.49 -6.20
CA VAL A 47 -1.88 -20.64 -5.33
C VAL A 47 -1.80 -21.90 -6.19
N ASP A 48 -1.10 -22.91 -5.69
CA ASP A 48 -0.55 -24.01 -6.49
C ASP A 48 -1.58 -24.84 -7.29
N ASP A 49 -2.88 -24.77 -7.01
CA ASP A 49 -3.84 -25.67 -7.68
C ASP A 49 -5.29 -25.19 -7.75
N ASP A 50 -5.54 -23.91 -8.08
CA ASP A 50 -6.91 -23.43 -8.27
C ASP A 50 -7.22 -23.14 -9.74
N ARG A 51 -8.08 -23.97 -10.34
CA ARG A 51 -8.63 -23.78 -11.69
C ARG A 51 -9.27 -22.40 -11.83
N GLU A 52 -9.84 -21.86 -10.76
CA GLU A 52 -10.42 -20.52 -10.74
C GLU A 52 -9.34 -19.43 -10.89
N GLN A 53 -8.15 -19.63 -10.32
CA GLN A 53 -7.05 -18.67 -10.45
C GLN A 53 -6.43 -18.67 -11.84
N LYS A 54 -6.35 -19.84 -12.50
CA LYS A 54 -5.96 -19.91 -13.92
C LYS A 54 -6.89 -19.04 -14.76
N GLU A 55 -8.20 -19.12 -14.51
CA GLU A 55 -9.19 -18.33 -15.26
C GLU A 55 -9.13 -16.84 -14.89
N LEU A 56 -8.94 -16.50 -13.61
CA LEU A 56 -8.76 -15.11 -13.17
C LEU A 56 -7.51 -14.47 -13.78
N LEU A 57 -6.37 -15.19 -13.80
CA LEU A 57 -5.16 -14.72 -14.46
C LEU A 57 -5.43 -14.54 -15.96
N ARG A 58 -6.09 -15.50 -16.59
CA ARG A 58 -6.45 -15.43 -18.01
C ARG A 58 -7.26 -14.17 -18.30
N ILE A 59 -8.32 -13.92 -17.53
CA ILE A 59 -9.18 -12.74 -17.68
C ILE A 59 -8.34 -11.46 -17.50
N ARG A 60 -7.55 -11.36 -16.42
CA ARG A 60 -6.76 -10.15 -16.12
C ARG A 60 -5.68 -9.88 -17.15
N VAL A 61 -4.96 -10.91 -17.60
CA VAL A 61 -3.93 -10.81 -18.64
C VAL A 61 -4.55 -10.45 -19.98
N VAL A 62 -5.68 -11.05 -20.33
CA VAL A 62 -6.40 -10.71 -21.57
C VAL A 62 -6.90 -9.28 -21.54
N ASP A 63 -7.46 -8.82 -20.42
CA ASP A 63 -8.00 -7.47 -20.30
C ASP A 63 -6.90 -6.39 -20.29
N GLU A 64 -5.80 -6.60 -19.57
CA GLU A 64 -4.69 -5.63 -19.51
C GLU A 64 -3.84 -5.63 -20.78
N LEU A 65 -3.70 -6.76 -21.49
CA LEU A 65 -3.02 -6.82 -22.78
C LEU A 65 -3.93 -6.52 -23.98
N LYS A 66 -5.21 -6.23 -23.73
CA LYS A 66 -6.17 -5.85 -24.76
C LYS A 66 -5.72 -4.56 -25.44
N GLY A 67 -5.43 -4.64 -26.74
CA GLY A 67 -4.91 -3.51 -27.52
C GLY A 67 -3.38 -3.52 -27.71
N ILE A 68 -2.64 -4.34 -26.95
CA ILE A 68 -1.20 -4.55 -27.15
C ILE A 68 -0.95 -5.77 -28.05
N VAL A 69 -1.81 -6.80 -27.89
CA VAL A 69 -1.70 -8.10 -28.57
C VAL A 69 -3.05 -8.42 -29.22
N GLU A 70 -3.44 -7.64 -30.23
CA GLU A 70 -4.82 -7.65 -30.75
C GLU A 70 -5.21 -8.91 -31.53
N ARG A 71 -4.26 -9.69 -32.08
CA ARG A 71 -4.57 -10.85 -32.95
C ARG A 71 -4.33 -12.22 -32.30
N THR A 72 -3.40 -12.33 -31.36
CA THR A 72 -2.95 -13.63 -30.83
C THR A 72 -3.54 -13.98 -29.45
N LEU A 73 -4.18 -13.04 -28.74
CA LEU A 73 -4.73 -13.29 -27.40
C LEU A 73 -6.09 -14.00 -27.38
N ARG A 74 -6.99 -13.73 -28.34
CA ARG A 74 -8.37 -14.24 -28.26
C ARG A 74 -8.47 -15.74 -28.53
N GLU A 75 -7.62 -16.29 -29.38
CA GLU A 75 -7.73 -17.68 -29.86
C GLU A 75 -6.38 -18.42 -29.89
N GLY A 76 -5.28 -17.76 -29.50
CA GLY A 76 -3.94 -18.31 -29.66
C GLY A 76 -3.45 -19.17 -28.49
N PRO A 77 -2.47 -20.06 -28.75
CA PRO A 77 -1.82 -20.87 -27.72
C PRO A 77 -0.92 -20.04 -26.79
N PHE A 78 -0.82 -18.71 -26.97
CA PHE A 78 0.06 -17.84 -26.19
C PHE A 78 -0.22 -17.92 -24.69
N LEU A 79 -1.49 -17.79 -24.27
CA LEU A 79 -1.83 -17.80 -22.84
C LEU A 79 -1.55 -19.16 -22.19
N GLU A 80 -1.80 -20.25 -22.92
CA GLU A 80 -1.49 -21.60 -22.43
C GLU A 80 0.02 -21.83 -22.36
N GLN A 81 0.78 -21.35 -23.35
CA GLN A 81 2.24 -21.44 -23.34
C GLN A 81 2.86 -20.55 -22.25
N LEU A 82 2.32 -19.35 -22.03
CA LEU A 82 2.74 -18.46 -20.95
C LEU A 82 2.46 -19.13 -19.60
N TRP A 83 1.26 -19.67 -19.40
CA TRP A 83 0.90 -20.39 -18.17
C TRP A 83 1.78 -21.62 -17.95
N GLN A 84 2.01 -22.41 -18.99
CA GLN A 84 2.91 -23.56 -18.93
C GLN A 84 4.33 -23.12 -18.56
N LYS A 85 4.85 -22.06 -19.18
CA LYS A 85 6.19 -21.55 -18.90
C LYS A 85 6.32 -21.03 -17.48
N VAL A 86 5.31 -20.30 -17.00
CA VAL A 86 5.24 -19.86 -15.61
C VAL A 86 5.24 -21.09 -14.70
N ARG A 87 4.43 -22.12 -14.96
CA ARG A 87 4.40 -23.35 -14.16
C ARG A 87 5.74 -24.10 -14.13
N GLU A 88 6.39 -24.26 -15.28
CA GLU A 88 7.70 -24.89 -15.41
C GLU A 88 8.79 -24.14 -14.62
N THR A 89 8.66 -22.82 -14.52
CA THR A 89 9.59 -21.96 -13.81
C THR A 89 9.16 -21.65 -12.37
N SER A 90 7.94 -22.08 -11.98
CA SER A 90 7.34 -21.75 -10.70
C SER A 90 7.73 -22.74 -9.61
N SER A 91 8.67 -22.28 -8.79
CA SER A 91 8.58 -22.41 -7.32
C SER A 91 8.07 -21.10 -6.70
N LEU A 92 7.16 -20.41 -7.42
CA LEU A 92 6.70 -19.07 -7.09
C LEU A 92 5.78 -19.10 -5.88
N GLN A 93 6.29 -18.67 -4.73
CA GLN A 93 5.41 -18.24 -3.65
C GLN A 93 4.63 -16.99 -4.09
N PRO A 94 3.31 -16.92 -3.81
CA PRO A 94 2.49 -15.77 -4.15
C PRO A 94 3.14 -14.50 -3.61
N ILE A 95 3.33 -13.54 -4.51
CA ILE A 95 3.80 -12.23 -4.11
C ILE A 95 2.57 -11.47 -3.65
N THR A 96 2.53 -11.11 -2.37
CA THR A 96 1.81 -9.91 -1.98
C THR A 96 2.63 -8.72 -2.51
N VAL A 97 2.60 -8.49 -3.82
CA VAL A 97 2.90 -7.16 -4.32
C VAL A 97 1.72 -6.37 -3.78
N GLU A 98 2.00 -5.50 -2.82
CA GLU A 98 0.99 -4.53 -2.42
C GLU A 98 0.66 -3.78 -3.71
N ASP A 99 -0.51 -4.11 -4.31
CA ASP A 99 -1.04 -3.53 -5.55
C ASP A 99 -1.36 -2.06 -5.29
N SER A 100 -0.34 -1.24 -5.04
CA SER A 100 -0.50 0.17 -4.83
C SER A 100 -0.58 0.84 -6.19
N SER A 101 -1.74 1.42 -6.46
CA SER A 101 -1.92 2.32 -7.60
C SER A 101 -1.33 3.70 -7.34
N THR A 102 -0.62 3.88 -6.22
CA THR A 102 -0.08 5.16 -5.76
C THR A 102 1.44 5.20 -5.87
N ILE A 103 1.97 6.27 -6.45
CA ILE A 103 3.40 6.56 -6.53
C ILE A 103 3.74 7.79 -5.67
N LEU A 104 4.95 7.79 -5.12
CA LEU A 104 5.56 8.93 -4.47
C LEU A 104 6.64 9.50 -5.39
N VAL A 105 6.48 10.77 -5.75
CA VAL A 105 7.44 11.52 -6.54
C VAL A 105 8.15 12.51 -5.63
N THR A 106 9.47 12.51 -5.65
CA THR A 106 10.31 13.38 -4.82
C THR A 106 11.17 14.30 -5.67
N ASN A 107 11.63 15.40 -5.06
CA ASN A 107 12.45 16.45 -5.70
C ASN A 107 11.73 17.26 -6.79
N VAL A 108 10.42 17.48 -6.64
CA VAL A 108 9.62 18.21 -7.61
C VAL A 108 9.92 19.73 -7.51
N PRO A 109 10.19 20.44 -8.62
CA PRO A 109 10.33 21.88 -8.60
C PRO A 109 9.06 22.57 -8.08
N ARG A 110 9.19 23.35 -7.00
CA ARG A 110 8.09 24.15 -6.42
C ARG A 110 7.25 24.94 -7.44
N PRO A 111 7.84 25.66 -8.42
CA PRO A 111 7.02 26.44 -9.36
C PRO A 111 6.15 25.58 -10.29
N ARG A 112 6.44 24.28 -10.41
CA ARG A 112 5.68 23.34 -11.24
C ARG A 112 4.79 22.40 -10.42
N LEU A 113 4.64 22.63 -9.11
CA LEU A 113 3.68 21.91 -8.26
C LEU A 113 2.25 22.43 -8.49
N ASN A 114 1.79 22.44 -9.73
CA ASN A 114 0.42 22.76 -10.12
C ASN A 114 -0.19 21.58 -10.87
N ILE A 115 -1.52 21.41 -10.80
CA ILE A 115 -2.21 20.24 -11.35
C ILE A 115 -1.99 20.08 -12.87
N ARG A 116 -1.89 21.19 -13.60
CA ARG A 116 -1.70 21.20 -15.06
C ARG A 116 -0.38 20.56 -15.45
N ASP A 117 0.72 21.00 -14.84
CA ASP A 117 2.06 20.45 -15.09
C ASP A 117 2.15 18.98 -14.65
N VAL A 118 1.48 18.62 -13.55
CA VAL A 118 1.41 17.23 -13.08
C VAL A 118 0.68 16.35 -14.09
N ARG A 119 -0.47 16.80 -14.63
CA ARG A 119 -1.18 16.04 -15.66
C ARG A 119 -0.34 15.89 -16.92
N GLU A 120 0.23 16.98 -17.42
CA GLU A 120 1.07 16.94 -18.63
C GLU A 120 2.21 15.92 -18.51
N ALA A 121 2.85 15.84 -17.35
CA ALA A 121 3.95 14.90 -17.14
C ALA A 121 3.50 13.45 -16.86
N PHE A 122 2.36 13.24 -16.19
CA PHE A 122 1.98 11.92 -15.65
C PHE A 122 0.79 11.24 -16.33
N GLU A 123 -0.09 11.98 -17.03
CA GLU A 123 -1.19 11.39 -17.80
C GLU A 123 -0.76 10.46 -18.95
N PRO A 124 0.41 10.64 -19.61
CA PRO A 124 0.89 9.68 -20.60
C PRO A 124 1.05 8.25 -20.03
N TYR A 125 1.27 8.10 -18.72
CA TYR A 125 1.35 6.79 -18.07
C TYR A 125 -0.01 6.23 -17.66
N GLY A 126 -1.06 7.05 -17.60
CA GLY A 126 -2.41 6.64 -17.26
C GLY A 126 -3.25 7.72 -16.58
N ARG A 127 -4.56 7.46 -16.47
CA ARG A 127 -5.51 8.39 -15.86
C ARG A 127 -5.26 8.54 -14.36
N LEU A 128 -5.07 9.77 -13.91
CA LEU A 128 -4.91 10.14 -12.51
C LEU A 128 -6.26 10.05 -11.77
N ALA A 129 -6.24 9.44 -10.59
CA ALA A 129 -7.37 9.34 -9.67
C ALA A 129 -7.19 10.23 -8.44
N LEU A 130 -5.95 10.39 -7.96
CA LEU A 130 -5.57 11.19 -6.80
C LEU A 130 -4.30 11.99 -7.11
N CYS A 131 -4.21 13.23 -6.64
CA CYS A 131 -2.98 14.01 -6.71
C CYS A 131 -2.87 14.93 -5.48
N ARG A 132 -1.92 14.64 -4.59
CA ARG A 132 -1.63 15.47 -3.41
C ARG A 132 -0.20 15.99 -3.48
N ALA A 133 -0.01 17.24 -3.07
CA ALA A 133 1.29 17.88 -3.05
C ALA A 133 1.69 18.31 -1.65
N ASP A 134 2.91 17.96 -1.25
CA ASP A 134 3.62 18.55 -0.12
C ASP A 134 4.61 19.60 -0.66
N LEU A 135 4.25 20.88 -0.52
CA LEU A 135 5.04 22.01 -1.00
C LEU A 135 6.33 22.22 -0.20
N GLU A 136 6.33 21.82 1.07
CA GLU A 136 7.48 21.98 1.96
C GLU A 136 8.56 20.97 1.60
N ARG A 137 8.18 19.68 1.57
CA ARG A 137 9.07 18.56 1.24
C ARG A 137 9.31 18.38 -0.26
N ARG A 138 8.57 19.10 -1.10
CA ARG A 138 8.65 19.01 -2.58
C ARG A 138 8.35 17.60 -3.07
N GLN A 139 7.27 17.03 -2.54
CA GLN A 139 6.81 15.68 -2.85
C GLN A 139 5.41 15.73 -3.48
N LEU A 140 5.14 14.79 -4.38
CA LEU A 140 3.83 14.55 -4.97
C LEU A 140 3.44 13.10 -4.68
N LEU A 141 2.23 12.92 -4.18
CA LEU A 141 1.58 11.62 -4.09
C LEU A 141 0.55 11.53 -5.21
N ILE A 142 0.77 10.61 -6.15
CA ILE A 142 -0.08 10.46 -7.33
C ILE A 142 -0.70 9.06 -7.29
N GLY A 143 -2.03 9.00 -7.22
CA GLY A 143 -2.79 7.77 -7.37
C GLY A 143 -3.33 7.65 -8.79
N PHE A 144 -3.06 6.53 -9.45
CA PHE A 144 -3.64 6.18 -10.74
C PHE A 144 -4.93 5.38 -10.57
N LYS A 145 -5.76 5.40 -11.62
CA LYS A 145 -6.96 4.55 -11.67
C LYS A 145 -6.62 3.05 -11.69
N HIS A 146 -5.48 2.67 -12.27
CA HIS A 146 -5.03 1.29 -12.40
C HIS A 146 -3.59 1.14 -11.87
N SER A 147 -3.30 0.04 -11.17
CA SER A 147 -1.96 -0.23 -10.61
C SER A 147 -0.90 -0.41 -11.69
N SER A 148 -1.29 -0.94 -12.86
CA SER A 148 -0.41 -1.06 -14.04
C SER A 148 0.15 0.29 -14.51
N CYS A 149 -0.57 1.39 -14.32
CA CYS A 149 -0.10 2.74 -14.65
C CYS A 149 1.02 3.22 -13.71
N ALA A 150 0.87 2.99 -12.40
CA ALA A 150 1.88 3.33 -11.39
C ALA A 150 3.21 2.61 -11.68
N ILE A 151 3.08 1.32 -11.97
CA ILE A 151 4.14 0.43 -12.40
C ILE A 151 4.89 0.95 -13.63
N ARG A 152 4.16 1.31 -14.71
CA ARG A 152 4.75 1.87 -15.94
C ARG A 152 5.49 3.17 -15.65
N CYS A 153 4.93 4.01 -14.79
CA CYS A 153 5.53 5.29 -14.43
C CYS A 153 6.86 5.13 -13.67
N VAL A 154 6.94 4.18 -12.73
CA VAL A 154 8.18 3.86 -11.99
C VAL A 154 9.25 3.26 -12.91
N SER A 155 8.83 2.43 -13.87
CA SER A 155 9.75 1.71 -14.77
C SER A 155 10.29 2.60 -15.89
N ALA A 156 9.64 3.73 -16.17
CA ALA A 156 10.13 4.70 -17.14
C ALA A 156 11.50 5.27 -16.69
N LYS A 157 12.49 5.23 -17.58
CA LYS A 157 13.84 5.74 -17.29
C LYS A 157 13.80 7.25 -17.00
N GLY A 158 13.83 7.58 -15.71
CA GLY A 158 14.04 8.93 -15.19
C GLY A 158 13.00 9.93 -15.71
N PRO A 159 11.76 9.93 -15.21
CA PRO A 159 10.78 10.91 -15.64
C PRO A 159 11.34 12.31 -15.39
N PHE A 160 11.33 13.13 -16.43
CA PHE A 160 11.69 14.53 -16.33
C PHE A 160 10.45 15.31 -15.97
N PHE A 161 10.56 16.16 -14.96
CA PHE A 161 9.50 17.09 -14.61
C PHE A 161 9.93 18.50 -14.99
N GLY A 162 9.71 18.85 -16.25
CA GLY A 162 10.36 19.98 -16.90
C GLY A 162 11.85 19.72 -17.10
N ASN A 163 12.69 20.61 -16.59
CA ASN A 163 14.15 20.51 -16.76
C ASN A 163 14.86 19.91 -15.53
N ARG A 164 14.17 19.09 -14.73
CA ARG A 164 14.75 18.42 -13.57
C ARG A 164 14.43 16.93 -13.53
N PHE A 165 15.42 16.16 -13.10
CA PHE A 165 15.25 14.78 -12.71
C PHE A 165 14.44 14.71 -11.42
N ILE A 166 13.36 13.96 -11.45
CA ILE A 166 12.58 13.58 -10.28
C ILE A 166 12.83 12.10 -9.97
N LYS A 167 12.63 11.71 -8.71
CA LYS A 167 12.71 10.32 -8.30
C LYS A 167 11.30 9.82 -8.02
N VAL A 168 10.91 8.73 -8.68
CA VAL A 168 9.57 8.14 -8.58
C VAL A 168 9.70 6.75 -7.96
N GLU A 169 8.94 6.51 -6.89
CA GLU A 169 8.92 5.25 -6.16
C GLU A 169 7.47 4.80 -5.94
N LEU A 170 7.25 3.49 -5.85
CA LEU A 170 5.94 2.96 -5.48
C LEU A 170 5.65 3.30 -4.01
N CYS A 171 4.50 3.92 -3.72
CA CYS A 171 4.12 4.24 -2.36
C CYS A 171 3.58 2.98 -1.67
N ARG A 172 4.20 2.57 -0.57
CA ARG A 172 3.75 1.43 0.26
C ARG A 172 2.95 1.86 1.48
N GLU A 173 3.04 3.12 1.86
CA GLU A 173 2.36 3.66 3.02
C GLU A 173 0.92 4.04 2.64
N GLN A 174 -0.02 3.87 3.59
CA GLN A 174 -1.42 4.25 3.36
C GLN A 174 -1.51 5.75 3.07
N ASP A 175 -2.30 6.10 2.05
CA ASP A 175 -2.55 7.49 1.60
C ASP A 175 -2.94 8.45 2.75
N ALA A 176 -3.45 7.91 3.86
CA ALA A 176 -3.84 8.64 5.05
C ALA A 176 -2.68 9.33 5.79
N CYS A 177 -1.45 8.87 5.61
CA CYS A 177 -0.27 9.45 6.30
C CYS A 177 0.38 10.59 5.53
N PHE A 178 -0.01 10.82 4.28
CA PHE A 178 0.59 11.88 3.47
C PHE A 178 -0.06 13.23 3.78
N GLU A 179 0.67 14.08 4.51
CA GLU A 179 0.29 15.47 4.77
C GLU A 179 0.53 16.31 3.51
N GLY A 180 -0.55 16.70 2.82
CA GLY A 180 -0.44 17.48 1.59
C GLY A 180 -1.75 18.11 1.15
N VAL A 181 -1.66 19.09 0.26
CA VAL A 181 -2.81 19.76 -0.35
C VAL A 181 -3.29 18.93 -1.54
N ASP A 182 -4.59 18.66 -1.62
CA ASP A 182 -5.19 18.01 -2.78
C ASP A 182 -5.23 18.98 -3.97
N LEU A 183 -4.57 18.60 -5.07
CA LEU A 183 -4.50 19.41 -6.28
C LEU A 183 -5.68 19.19 -7.23
N MET A 184 -6.44 18.09 -7.08
CA MET A 184 -7.53 17.72 -7.99
C MET A 184 -8.87 18.33 -7.57
N GLU A 185 -9.13 18.53 -6.27
CA GLU A 185 -10.41 19.10 -5.79
C GLU A 185 -10.61 20.57 -6.18
N ASN A 186 -9.53 21.30 -6.46
CA ASN A 186 -9.57 22.73 -6.75
C ASN A 186 -10.01 23.06 -8.19
N GLU A 187 -10.02 22.12 -9.13
CA GLU A 187 -10.48 22.40 -10.50
C GLU A 187 -12.01 22.46 -10.63
N ASN A 188 -12.74 21.72 -9.78
CA ASN A 188 -14.20 21.69 -9.84
C ASN A 188 -14.86 22.86 -9.10
N ARG A 189 -14.09 23.64 -8.32
CA ARG A 189 -14.53 24.90 -7.74
C ARG A 189 -14.13 25.99 -8.72
N GLY A 190 -15.10 26.42 -9.52
CA GLY A 190 -14.91 27.35 -10.64
C GLY A 190 -13.98 28.53 -10.34
N GLN A 191 -13.32 28.98 -11.40
CA GLN A 191 -12.35 30.08 -11.51
C GLN A 191 -12.88 31.44 -10.97
N ASP A 192 -13.18 31.55 -9.69
CA ASP A 192 -13.18 32.86 -9.02
C ASP A 192 -11.77 33.12 -8.53
N GLY A 193 -11.10 34.00 -9.27
CA GLY A 193 -9.67 34.20 -9.27
C GLY A 193 -9.10 34.52 -7.89
N MET A 194 -8.28 33.59 -7.38
CA MET A 194 -7.32 33.91 -6.34
C MET A 194 -6.10 34.56 -7.00
N VAL A 195 -6.25 35.84 -7.35
CA VAL A 195 -5.12 36.72 -7.60
C VAL A 195 -4.33 36.79 -6.30
N LEU A 196 -3.10 36.27 -6.32
CA LEU A 196 -2.12 36.47 -5.26
C LEU A 196 -1.69 37.95 -5.28
N THR A 197 -2.55 38.84 -4.75
CA THR A 197 -2.16 40.22 -4.46
C THR A 197 -1.26 40.21 -3.23
N ASN A 198 0.01 40.56 -3.48
CA ASN A 198 0.97 40.94 -2.45
C ASN A 198 0.46 42.18 -1.70
N HIS A 199 -0.37 42.00 -0.68
CA HIS A 199 -0.61 43.04 0.32
C HIS A 199 0.38 42.87 1.47
N ALA A 200 1.46 43.64 1.36
CA ALA A 200 2.23 44.06 2.51
C ALA A 200 1.39 45.06 3.31
N SER A 201 0.67 44.57 4.32
CA SER A 201 0.06 45.39 5.36
C SER A 201 0.38 44.79 6.74
N VAL A 202 1.36 45.43 7.39
CA VAL A 202 1.33 45.89 8.78
C VAL A 202 -0.01 45.55 9.46
N GLY A 203 -0.11 44.73 10.50
CA GLY A 203 0.79 44.47 11.60
C GLY A 203 -0.07 44.55 12.88
N GLN A 204 -0.15 43.43 13.62
CA GLN A 204 -0.77 43.31 14.96
C GLN A 204 -2.31 43.09 15.02
N SER A 205 -2.80 41.91 14.61
CA SER A 205 -3.97 41.22 15.23
C SER A 205 -4.26 39.80 14.67
N THR A 206 -3.59 39.37 13.61
CA THR A 206 -3.84 38.08 12.93
C THR A 206 -3.53 36.83 13.78
N ALA A 207 -2.53 36.88 14.66
CA ALA A 207 -2.10 35.71 15.43
C ALA A 207 -3.15 35.19 16.43
N GLN A 208 -4.07 36.04 16.92
CA GLN A 208 -5.16 35.59 17.77
C GLN A 208 -6.32 34.99 16.95
N GLN A 209 -6.60 35.56 15.77
CA GLN A 209 -7.68 35.08 14.93
C GLN A 209 -7.35 33.71 14.29
N GLU A 210 -6.11 33.50 13.84
CA GLU A 210 -5.62 32.21 13.32
C GLU A 210 -5.62 31.10 14.37
N ARG A 211 -5.36 31.42 15.64
CA ARG A 211 -5.44 30.44 16.73
C ARG A 211 -6.87 29.95 16.95
N THR A 212 -7.87 30.82 16.85
CA THR A 212 -9.27 30.42 17.07
C THR A 212 -9.82 29.58 15.91
N THR A 213 -9.42 29.85 14.67
CA THR A 213 -9.85 29.06 13.50
C THR A 213 -9.20 27.68 13.52
N ALA A 214 -7.90 27.59 13.83
CA ALA A 214 -7.20 26.32 13.99
C ALA A 214 -7.78 25.46 15.13
N GLN A 215 -8.16 26.08 16.25
CA GLN A 215 -8.83 25.38 17.36
C GLN A 215 -10.20 24.83 16.95
N LYS A 216 -11.03 25.64 16.27
CA LYS A 216 -12.35 25.20 15.79
C LYS A 216 -12.24 24.05 14.78
N LEU A 217 -11.30 24.12 13.84
CA LEU A 217 -11.07 23.04 12.88
C LEU A 217 -10.64 21.75 13.56
N ASN A 218 -9.68 21.83 14.51
CA ASN A 218 -9.25 20.67 15.29
C ASN A 218 -10.40 20.08 16.12
N GLN A 219 -11.26 20.92 16.70
CA GLN A 219 -12.42 20.44 17.45
C GLN A 219 -13.47 19.78 16.56
N GLN A 220 -13.69 20.32 15.35
CA GLN A 220 -14.56 19.70 14.36
C GLN A 220 -14.03 18.33 13.91
N MET A 221 -12.72 18.22 13.64
CA MET A 221 -12.10 16.93 13.31
C MET A 221 -12.25 15.91 14.45
N LYS A 222 -12.05 16.33 15.71
CA LYS A 222 -12.25 15.47 16.88
C LYS A 222 -13.70 14.97 16.99
N ASN A 223 -14.68 15.87 16.81
CA ASN A 223 -16.10 15.52 16.86
C ASN A 223 -16.47 14.53 15.73
N ASN A 224 -15.93 14.74 14.52
CA ASN A 224 -16.16 13.83 13.39
C ASN A 224 -15.58 12.43 13.66
N GLN A 225 -14.35 12.36 14.18
CA GLN A 225 -13.72 11.08 14.55
C GLN A 225 -14.51 10.36 15.65
N GLU A 226 -15.00 11.09 16.65
CA GLU A 226 -15.83 10.51 17.70
C GLU A 226 -17.17 9.98 17.18
N GLY A 227 -17.82 10.72 16.28
CA GLY A 227 -19.05 10.28 15.62
C GLY A 227 -18.84 8.98 14.84
N GLN A 228 -17.74 8.88 14.09
CA GLN A 228 -17.38 7.66 13.36
C GLN A 228 -17.13 6.47 14.30
N LEU A 229 -16.42 6.67 15.41
CA LEU A 229 -16.16 5.61 16.39
C LEU A 229 -17.44 5.12 17.07
N ARG A 230 -18.32 6.04 17.47
CA ARG A 230 -19.63 5.69 18.05
C ARG A 230 -20.50 4.92 17.07
N SER A 231 -20.52 5.31 15.79
CA SER A 231 -21.24 4.58 14.74
C SER A 231 -20.70 3.16 14.57
N LYS A 232 -19.37 3.00 14.48
CA LYS A 232 -18.74 1.68 14.37
C LYS A 232 -18.95 0.80 15.60
N GLU A 233 -18.97 1.39 16.79
CA GLU A 233 -19.25 0.67 18.04
C GLU A 233 -20.67 0.14 18.10
N LYS A 234 -21.66 0.93 17.67
CA LYS A 234 -23.06 0.45 17.53
C LYS A 234 -23.15 -0.72 16.55
N LEU A 235 -22.43 -0.64 15.42
CA LEU A 235 -22.39 -1.70 14.43
C LEU A 235 -21.77 -2.98 15.00
N LEU A 236 -20.64 -2.85 15.69
CA LEU A 236 -19.98 -3.95 16.39
C LEU A 236 -20.89 -4.59 17.45
N GLN A 237 -21.67 -3.78 18.17
CA GLN A 237 -22.64 -4.28 19.14
C GLN A 237 -23.75 -5.10 18.44
N GLY A 238 -24.23 -4.66 17.28
CA GLY A 238 -25.16 -5.41 16.45
C GLY A 238 -24.60 -6.77 16.02
N HIS A 239 -23.35 -6.81 15.54
CA HIS A 239 -22.69 -8.08 15.19
C HIS A 239 -22.47 -8.99 16.40
N ARG A 240 -22.15 -8.42 17.58
CA ARG A 240 -22.03 -9.20 18.81
C ARG A 240 -23.36 -9.88 19.17
N SER A 241 -24.49 -9.17 19.05
CA SER A 241 -25.81 -9.77 19.29
C SER A 241 -26.11 -10.88 18.27
N MET A 242 -25.76 -10.71 17.00
CA MET A 242 -25.94 -11.77 15.98
C MET A 242 -25.08 -13.00 16.28
N LEU A 243 -23.81 -12.80 16.69
CA LEU A 243 -22.93 -13.91 17.06
C LEU A 243 -23.42 -14.65 18.32
N GLN A 244 -23.99 -13.92 19.28
CA GLN A 244 -24.57 -14.51 20.48
C GLN A 244 -25.81 -15.35 20.13
N LEU A 245 -26.71 -14.81 19.29
CA LEU A 245 -27.87 -15.53 18.80
C LEU A 245 -27.47 -16.80 18.03
N LEU A 246 -26.43 -16.72 17.20
CA LEU A 246 -25.90 -17.87 16.47
C LEU A 246 -25.32 -18.93 17.42
N ALA A 247 -24.61 -18.50 18.47
CA ALA A 247 -24.09 -19.41 19.49
C ALA A 247 -25.22 -20.12 20.27
N GLU A 248 -26.30 -19.41 20.58
CA GLU A 248 -27.50 -19.99 21.20
C GLU A 248 -28.15 -21.03 20.27
N ARG A 249 -28.34 -20.71 18.98
CA ARG A 249 -28.88 -21.65 17.98
C ARG A 249 -28.02 -22.91 17.81
N ILE A 250 -26.69 -22.76 17.78
CA ILE A 250 -25.77 -23.91 17.71
C ILE A 250 -25.95 -24.83 18.94
N GLY A 251 -26.19 -24.25 20.12
CA GLY A 251 -26.47 -25.02 21.33
C GLY A 251 -27.80 -25.77 21.31
N GLU A 252 -28.79 -25.27 20.56
CA GLU A 252 -30.12 -25.89 20.40
C GLU A 252 -30.16 -26.97 19.30
N SER A 253 -29.34 -26.83 18.26
CA SER A 253 -29.31 -27.71 17.07
C SER A 253 -28.83 -29.15 17.31
N GLY A 254 -28.23 -29.46 18.47
CA GLY A 254 -27.68 -30.79 18.76
C GLY A 254 -26.61 -31.24 17.75
N ASP A 255 -26.53 -32.56 17.48
CA ASP A 255 -25.54 -33.16 16.57
C ASP A 255 -26.01 -33.22 15.10
N ASN A 256 -26.96 -32.36 14.69
CA ASN A 256 -27.43 -32.34 13.31
C ASN A 256 -26.39 -31.67 12.38
N GLU A 257 -25.71 -32.48 11.57
CA GLU A 257 -24.60 -32.05 10.70
C GLU A 257 -25.03 -30.99 9.67
N ASP A 258 -26.24 -31.12 9.12
CA ASP A 258 -26.79 -30.18 8.13
C ASP A 258 -27.03 -28.78 8.74
N GLU A 259 -27.54 -28.72 9.97
CA GLU A 259 -27.74 -27.46 10.70
C GLU A 259 -26.41 -26.83 11.09
N LEU A 260 -25.44 -27.64 11.53
CA LEU A 260 -24.10 -27.16 11.85
C LEU A 260 -23.41 -26.52 10.64
N GLN A 261 -23.58 -27.11 9.44
CA GLN A 261 -23.05 -26.56 8.21
C GLN A 261 -23.73 -25.21 7.85
N GLN A 262 -25.03 -25.08 8.06
CA GLN A 262 -25.74 -23.82 7.87
C GLN A 262 -25.26 -22.73 8.84
N HIS A 263 -25.06 -23.07 10.12
CA HIS A 263 -24.53 -22.13 11.12
C HIS A 263 -23.10 -21.68 10.79
N ALA A 264 -22.27 -22.57 10.25
CA ALA A 264 -20.92 -22.23 9.79
C ALA A 264 -20.94 -21.20 8.65
N LEU A 265 -21.86 -21.34 7.69
CA LEU A 265 -22.05 -20.37 6.61
C LEU A 265 -22.58 -19.02 7.13
N GLU A 266 -23.49 -19.03 8.10
CA GLU A 266 -24.00 -17.80 8.73
C GLU A 266 -22.88 -17.07 9.49
N PHE A 267 -22.04 -17.81 10.23
CA PHE A 267 -20.86 -17.25 10.90
C PHE A 267 -19.91 -16.58 9.92
N GLU A 268 -19.58 -17.26 8.82
CA GLU A 268 -18.65 -16.72 7.81
C GLU A 268 -19.23 -15.46 7.14
N ARG A 269 -20.55 -15.41 6.90
CA ARG A 269 -21.24 -14.23 6.40
C ARG A 269 -21.15 -13.05 7.38
N ILE A 270 -21.37 -13.29 8.68
CA ILE A 270 -21.23 -12.27 9.72
C ILE A 270 -19.78 -11.76 9.76
N ARG A 271 -18.80 -12.67 9.70
CA ARG A 271 -17.37 -12.34 9.69
C ARG A 271 -17.00 -11.47 8.49
N GLN A 272 -17.40 -11.86 7.28
CA GLN A 272 -17.15 -11.10 6.05
C GLN A 272 -17.77 -9.70 6.11
N SER A 273 -18.97 -9.58 6.66
CA SER A 273 -19.60 -8.28 6.90
C SER A 273 -18.80 -7.40 7.86
N MET A 274 -18.28 -7.95 8.96
CA MET A 274 -17.42 -7.20 9.88
C MET A 274 -16.09 -6.76 9.24
N VAL A 275 -15.53 -7.58 8.35
CA VAL A 275 -14.32 -7.27 7.58
C VAL A 275 -14.58 -6.13 6.59
N SER A 276 -15.65 -6.23 5.78
CA SER A 276 -15.96 -5.22 4.76
C SER A 276 -16.26 -3.84 5.35
N LEU A 277 -16.85 -3.80 6.55
CA LEU A 277 -17.12 -2.57 7.29
C LEU A 277 -15.91 -2.04 8.08
N ASN A 278 -14.82 -2.81 8.12
CA ASN A 278 -13.61 -2.53 8.90
C ASN A 278 -13.95 -2.21 10.37
N ILE A 279 -14.66 -3.13 11.02
CA ILE A 279 -15.13 -3.07 12.42
C ILE A 279 -14.65 -4.28 13.23
N LEU A 280 -13.60 -4.98 12.78
CA LEU A 280 -12.99 -6.05 13.57
C LEU A 280 -12.60 -5.53 14.97
N PRO A 281 -12.75 -6.33 16.04
CA PRO A 281 -12.41 -5.89 17.39
C PRO A 281 -10.98 -5.35 17.52
N ALA A 282 -10.01 -5.98 16.85
CA ALA A 282 -8.62 -5.54 16.83
C ALA A 282 -8.46 -4.14 16.22
N GLU A 283 -9.14 -3.88 15.10
CA GLU A 283 -9.12 -2.57 14.42
C GLU A 283 -9.82 -1.49 15.26
N MET A 284 -10.90 -1.84 15.95
CA MET A 284 -11.57 -0.92 16.89
C MET A 284 -10.70 -0.57 18.10
N VAL A 285 -9.97 -1.53 18.64
CA VAL A 285 -8.99 -1.29 19.72
C VAL A 285 -7.86 -0.39 19.21
N LYS A 286 -7.32 -0.68 18.02
CA LYS A 286 -6.28 0.15 17.39
C LYS A 286 -6.73 1.61 17.25
N LYS A 287 -7.93 1.85 16.72
CA LYS A 287 -8.48 3.21 16.57
C LYS A 287 -8.75 3.90 17.91
N ARG A 288 -9.19 3.16 18.93
CA ARG A 288 -9.34 3.70 20.30
C ARG A 288 -8.00 4.11 20.89
N ILE A 289 -6.95 3.32 20.66
CA ILE A 289 -5.59 3.67 21.08
C ILE A 289 -5.12 4.91 20.33
N GLU A 290 -5.23 4.97 19.01
CA GLU A 290 -4.86 6.15 18.20
C GLU A 290 -5.57 7.43 18.69
N ARG A 291 -6.88 7.34 18.97
CA ARG A 291 -7.64 8.43 19.58
C ARG A 291 -7.09 8.81 20.95
N PHE A 292 -6.87 7.83 21.82
CA PHE A 292 -6.35 8.07 23.16
C PHE A 292 -4.99 8.77 23.15
N LEU A 293 -4.10 8.38 22.23
CA LEU A 293 -2.79 9.00 22.02
C LEU A 293 -2.91 10.44 21.54
N THR A 294 -3.89 10.73 20.68
CA THR A 294 -4.17 12.07 20.15
C THR A 294 -4.74 13.00 21.22
N GLU A 295 -5.60 12.48 22.09
CA GLU A 295 -6.18 13.25 23.20
C GLU A 295 -5.22 13.46 24.37
N ASN A 296 -4.27 12.53 24.57
CA ASN A 296 -3.35 12.52 25.71
C ASN A 296 -1.89 12.40 25.24
N PRO A 297 -1.32 13.42 24.57
CA PRO A 297 0.03 13.34 24.02
C PRO A 297 1.10 13.05 25.07
N GLU A 298 0.91 13.50 26.31
CA GLU A 298 1.84 13.21 27.40
C GLU A 298 1.84 11.73 27.81
N ARG A 299 0.69 11.05 27.73
CA ARG A 299 0.58 9.61 28.01
C ARG A 299 1.10 8.77 26.84
N ALA A 300 1.02 9.27 25.61
CA ALA A 300 1.54 8.59 24.42
C ALA A 300 3.04 8.29 24.51
N ARG A 301 3.80 9.19 25.17
CA ARG A 301 5.24 9.01 25.41
C ARG A 301 5.56 7.75 26.22
N LEU A 302 4.66 7.30 27.11
CA LEU A 302 4.85 6.09 27.93
C LEU A 302 4.65 4.79 27.13
N PHE A 303 3.81 4.80 26.11
CA PHE A 303 3.56 3.62 25.27
C PHE A 303 4.66 3.37 24.23
N MET A 304 5.37 4.43 23.81
CA MET A 304 6.44 4.34 22.80
C MET A 304 7.80 3.90 23.37
N THR A 305 8.04 4.09 24.67
CA THR A 305 9.37 3.85 25.28
C THR A 305 9.62 2.39 25.66
N THR A 306 8.58 1.54 25.74
CA THR A 306 8.68 0.16 26.22
C THR A 306 9.28 -0.83 25.22
N LYS A 307 9.44 -0.46 23.93
CA LYS A 307 10.03 -1.36 22.92
C LYS A 307 11.55 -1.17 22.69
N ARG A 308 12.18 -0.18 23.33
CA ARG A 308 13.62 0.12 23.12
C ARG A 308 14.57 -0.29 24.26
N SER A 309 14.09 -0.81 25.40
CA SER A 309 14.97 -1.07 26.55
C SER A 309 15.54 -2.49 26.70
N ASP A 310 15.03 -3.51 26.00
CA ASP A 310 15.41 -4.92 26.31
C ASP A 310 16.51 -5.55 25.45
N LYS A 311 17.12 -4.83 24.49
CA LYS A 311 18.22 -5.38 23.67
C LYS A 311 19.63 -4.90 24.03
N GLY A 312 19.81 -4.16 25.14
CA GLY A 312 21.05 -3.40 25.38
C GLY A 312 21.86 -3.73 26.63
N ARG A 313 21.50 -4.70 27.47
CA ARG A 313 22.28 -5.05 28.68
C ARG A 313 22.66 -6.53 28.75
N ALA A 314 23.24 -7.03 27.66
CA ALA A 314 24.19 -8.14 27.77
C ALA A 314 25.43 -7.62 28.52
N LYS A 315 25.49 -7.92 29.82
CA LYS A 315 26.62 -7.68 30.72
C LYS A 315 27.94 -8.08 30.06
N LYS A 316 28.74 -7.11 29.60
CA LYS A 316 30.19 -7.29 29.47
C LYS A 316 30.74 -7.51 30.87
N ARG A 317 30.92 -8.77 31.27
CA ARG A 317 31.74 -9.13 32.43
C ARG A 317 33.19 -8.74 32.09
N PRO A 318 33.90 -7.97 32.93
CA PRO A 318 35.33 -7.77 32.75
C PRO A 318 36.02 -9.13 32.92
N MET A 319 36.77 -9.57 31.91
CA MET A 319 37.67 -10.71 32.04
C MET A 319 38.74 -10.36 33.09
N VAL A 320 38.73 -11.12 34.18
CA VAL A 320 39.80 -11.13 35.17
C VAL A 320 41.05 -11.70 34.47
N ALA A 321 42.12 -10.91 34.44
CA ALA A 321 43.42 -11.32 33.92
C ALA A 321 43.97 -12.51 34.72
N PRO A 322 44.49 -13.57 34.07
CA PRO A 322 45.12 -14.67 34.78
C PRO A 322 46.47 -14.23 35.36
N PHE A 323 46.56 -14.32 36.69
CA PHE A 323 47.77 -14.27 37.50
C PHE A 323 48.88 -15.15 36.90
N GLN A 324 49.95 -14.55 36.37
CA GLN A 324 51.20 -15.25 36.09
C GLN A 324 51.91 -15.55 37.42
N LYS A 325 51.82 -16.80 37.88
CA LYS A 325 52.66 -17.30 38.98
C LYS A 325 54.08 -17.55 38.48
N SER A 326 55.03 -16.81 39.04
CA SER A 326 56.46 -17.03 38.91
C SER A 326 56.85 -18.39 39.49
N LEU A 327 57.46 -19.26 38.69
CA LEU A 327 58.24 -20.40 39.17
C LEU A 327 59.73 -20.04 39.05
N ARG A 328 60.29 -19.52 40.15
CA ARG A 328 61.73 -19.48 40.40
C ARG A 328 62.18 -20.91 40.69
N ARG A 329 62.97 -21.52 39.79
CA ARG A 329 63.76 -22.71 40.11
C ARG A 329 65.22 -22.28 40.30
N LYS A 330 65.70 -22.31 41.55
CA LYS A 330 67.11 -22.20 41.91
C LYS A 330 67.75 -23.58 41.79
N LYS A 331 68.96 -23.61 41.20
CA LYS A 331 69.90 -24.73 41.16
C LYS A 331 70.22 -25.26 42.56
N ARG A 332 70.36 -26.58 42.68
CA ARG A 332 71.56 -27.21 43.24
C ARG A 332 71.86 -28.47 42.46
#